data_AF-A0A847J2L8-F1
#
_entry.id   AF-A0A847J2L8-F1
#
_cell.length_a   1.000
_cell.length_b   1.000
_cell.length_c   1.000
_cell.angle_alpha   90.00
_cell.angle_beta   90.00
_cell.angle_gamma   90.00
#
_symmetry.space_group_name_H-M   'P 1'
#
loop_
_entity.id
_entity.type
_entity.pdbx_description
1 polymer ?
#
loop_
_entity_poly.entity_id
_entity_poly.type
_entity_poly.pdbx_seq_one_letter_code
_entity_poly.pdbx_strand_id
1 'polypeptide(L)'
;MTIKNKLTTLREKSGFSQAEVARKIGVSKPTYWAWEKGNAKPKAESLKKLAALYDINLDELMEKTNEKVATHMTTFEKSDKLDDVAYDIRGPVLDEANRMRANGEKILRLNTGNPAEFGFTAPDEVIRDLIMNARDSEGYSDSKGIFSARKAIMQYCQVLGFPNVDVDDIYTGNGVSELISMSMNGLLNTGDEVLVPMPDYPLWTASISLAGGHAVHYLCDESAEWYPDIADIKSKITSNTKAIVIINPNNPTGAVYPREVLLDIVEVARQNDLIIFSDEIYDRIIMDGIKHVPIATLAPDLFVVTMNGLSKSHRVAGFRVGWMVLSGDKRRAQGYIEGLNMLANMRLCSNVLAQQVIQTSLGGTQSVDELLLPGGRIYEQREFIYKAMNEIPGISAVKPKAAFYIFPKIDTRMYNIHDDEQFVLDFLKQEKVMLVHGRGFNWKDPDHFRIVYMPRVDELAQIQEKMTRFLSKYRQ
;
A
#
# COMPACT_ATOMS: atom_id res chain seq x y z
N MET A 1 22.04 32.15 46.55
CA MET A 1 21.57 32.01 47.95
C MET A 1 20.50 30.94 47.97
N THR A 2 20.63 29.91 48.82
CA THR A 2 19.65 28.81 48.85
C THR A 2 18.29 29.28 49.39
N ILE A 3 17.20 28.63 48.98
CA ILE A 3 15.83 29.02 49.35
C ILE A 3 15.64 29.11 50.86
N LYS A 4 16.23 28.20 51.63
CA LYS A 4 16.18 28.22 53.10
C LYS A 4 16.76 29.52 53.69
N ASN A 5 17.89 29.99 53.14
CA ASN A 5 18.56 31.20 53.62
C ASN A 5 17.76 32.45 53.24
N LYS A 6 17.11 32.44 52.07
CA LYS A 6 16.21 33.53 51.63
C LYS A 6 14.99 33.63 52.56
N LEU A 7 14.35 32.50 52.87
CA LEU A 7 13.16 32.49 53.74
C LEU A 7 13.46 33.00 55.15
N THR A 8 14.56 32.56 55.76
CA THR A 8 14.99 33.07 57.08
C THR A 8 15.26 34.57 57.04
N THR A 9 15.98 35.04 56.02
CA THR A 9 16.32 36.46 55.87
C THR A 9 15.06 37.32 55.69
N LEU A 10 14.13 36.89 54.84
CA LEU A 10 12.88 37.61 54.57
C LEU A 10 12.00 37.67 55.82
N ARG A 11 11.86 36.55 56.53
CA ARG A 11 11.10 36.52 57.78
C ARG A 11 11.67 37.48 58.82
N GLU A 12 12.99 37.46 59.03
CA GLU A 12 13.66 38.32 60.01
C GLU A 12 13.55 39.79 59.63
N LYS A 13 13.72 40.12 58.34
CA LYS A 13 13.55 41.49 57.84
C LYS A 13 12.12 42.01 58.00
N SER A 14 11.12 41.15 57.84
CA SER A 14 9.71 41.49 58.02
C SER A 14 9.26 41.48 59.48
N GLY A 15 10.11 41.07 60.43
CA GLY A 15 9.77 41.00 61.85
C GLY A 15 8.75 39.92 62.22
N PHE A 16 8.43 38.99 61.31
CA PHE A 16 7.45 37.94 61.59
C PHE A 16 8.06 36.78 62.37
N SER A 17 7.27 36.19 63.26
CA SER A 17 7.57 34.86 63.81
C SER A 17 7.26 33.77 62.78
N GLN A 18 7.92 32.61 62.90
CA GLN A 18 7.63 31.46 62.04
C GLN A 18 6.15 31.03 62.10
N ALA A 19 5.50 31.21 63.26
CA ALA A 19 4.09 30.88 63.45
C ALA A 19 3.16 31.83 62.67
N GLU A 20 3.52 33.10 62.57
CA GLU A 20 2.75 34.09 61.81
C GLU A 20 2.87 33.87 60.31
N VAL A 21 4.08 33.60 59.82
CA VAL A 21 4.28 33.29 58.39
C VAL A 21 3.50 32.05 58.00
N ALA A 22 3.63 30.96 58.76
CA ALA A 22 2.92 29.72 58.50
C ALA A 22 1.40 29.93 58.44
N ARG A 23 0.85 30.69 59.40
CA ARG A 23 -0.58 31.03 59.43
C ARG A 23 -1.01 31.86 58.21
N LYS A 24 -0.24 32.88 57.84
CA LYS A 24 -0.55 33.78 56.72
C LYS A 24 -0.53 33.06 55.36
N ILE A 25 0.31 32.05 55.18
CA ILE A 25 0.39 31.26 53.95
C ILE A 25 -0.42 29.95 53.99
N GLY A 26 -1.13 29.69 55.10
CA GLY A 26 -2.01 28.54 55.25
C GLY A 26 -1.31 27.19 55.42
N VAL A 27 -0.16 27.15 56.11
CA VAL A 27 0.56 25.89 56.44
C VAL A 27 0.83 25.78 57.94
N SER A 28 1.24 24.59 58.40
CA SER A 28 1.60 24.39 59.81
C SER A 28 2.96 25.04 60.14
N LYS A 29 3.14 25.50 61.40
CA LYS A 29 4.43 26.03 61.88
C LYS A 29 5.59 25.03 61.69
N PRO A 30 5.43 23.72 62.01
CA PRO A 30 6.48 22.72 61.71
C PRO A 30 6.83 22.63 60.23
N THR A 31 5.84 22.71 59.34
CA THR A 31 6.08 22.70 57.88
C THR A 31 6.94 23.88 57.45
N TYR A 32 6.61 25.10 57.89
CA TYR A 32 7.39 26.28 57.54
C TYR A 32 8.79 26.26 58.19
N TRP A 33 8.90 25.81 59.44
CA TRP A 33 10.19 25.61 60.12
C TRP A 33 11.09 24.63 59.35
N ALA A 34 10.54 23.54 58.81
CA ALA A 34 11.29 22.58 58.01
C ALA A 34 11.85 23.22 56.73
N TRP A 35 11.16 24.21 56.13
CA TRP A 35 11.66 24.94 54.97
C TRP A 35 12.82 25.88 55.31
N GLU A 36 12.75 26.61 56.42
CA GLU A 36 13.86 27.46 56.89
C GLU A 36 15.08 26.64 57.32
N LYS A 37 14.88 25.42 57.83
CA LYS A 37 15.99 24.51 58.14
C LYS A 37 16.54 23.77 56.92
N GLY A 38 15.82 23.79 55.80
CA GLY A 38 16.17 23.06 54.58
C GLY A 38 15.87 21.56 54.66
N ASN A 39 15.07 21.13 55.62
CA ASN A 39 14.62 19.74 55.79
C ASN A 39 13.51 19.36 54.80
N ALA A 40 12.84 20.35 54.20
CA ALA A 40 11.85 20.17 53.14
C ALA A 40 11.85 21.39 52.21
N LYS A 41 11.31 21.26 51.00
CA LYS A 41 11.13 22.37 50.05
C LYS A 41 9.66 22.80 49.96
N PRO A 42 9.34 24.10 49.89
CA PRO A 42 7.98 24.56 49.66
C PRO A 42 7.49 24.16 48.27
N LYS A 43 6.20 23.78 48.14
CA LYS A 43 5.56 23.55 46.84
C LYS A 43 5.31 24.88 46.13
N ALA A 44 5.11 24.84 44.80
CA ALA A 44 4.90 26.04 43.97
C ALA A 44 3.78 26.97 44.49
N GLU A 45 2.67 26.41 44.98
CA GLU A 45 1.58 27.20 45.55
C GLU A 45 2.00 27.96 46.83
N SER A 46 2.78 27.31 47.70
CA SER A 46 3.33 27.94 48.90
C SER A 46 4.36 29.01 48.56
N LEU A 47 5.16 28.82 47.51
CA LEU A 47 6.11 29.82 47.02
C LEU A 47 5.40 31.08 46.52
N LYS A 48 4.28 30.93 45.79
CA LYS A 48 3.46 32.07 45.36
C LYS A 48 2.89 32.86 46.54
N LYS A 49 2.39 32.16 47.56
CA LYS A 49 1.88 32.79 48.79
C LYS A 49 2.99 33.50 49.57
N LEU A 50 4.20 32.93 49.60
CA LEU A 50 5.36 33.56 50.22
C LEU A 50 5.84 34.80 49.45
N ALA A 51 5.90 34.71 48.11
CA ALA A 51 6.23 35.85 47.24
C ALA A 51 5.27 37.01 47.47
N ALA A 52 3.96 36.73 47.48
CA ALA A 52 2.93 37.72 47.77
C ALA A 52 3.02 38.27 49.21
N LEU A 53 3.32 37.43 50.20
CA LEU A 53 3.44 37.86 51.60
C LEU A 53 4.60 38.84 51.81
N TYR A 54 5.72 38.63 51.12
CA TYR A 54 6.92 39.46 51.25
C TYR A 54 7.02 40.56 50.20
N ASP A 55 6.04 40.67 49.30
CA ASP A 55 6.01 41.60 48.18
C ASP A 55 7.28 41.52 47.30
N ILE A 56 7.64 40.29 46.92
CA ILE A 56 8.79 40.00 46.05
C ILE A 56 8.36 39.18 44.85
N ASN A 57 9.14 39.23 43.77
CA ASN A 57 8.90 38.39 42.61
C ASN A 57 9.13 36.90 42.96
N LEU A 58 8.27 36.01 42.47
CA LEU A 58 8.40 34.57 42.66
C LEU A 58 9.77 34.04 42.20
N ASP A 59 10.32 34.60 41.12
CA ASP A 59 11.63 34.24 40.58
C ASP A 59 12.77 34.54 41.58
N GLU A 60 12.55 35.49 42.50
CA GLU A 60 13.51 35.77 43.57
C GLU A 60 13.50 34.71 44.67
N LEU A 61 12.41 33.98 44.87
CA LEU A 61 12.34 32.85 45.81
C LEU A 61 12.80 31.54 45.17
N MET A 62 12.60 31.38 43.87
CA MET A 62 13.05 30.21 43.15
C MET A 62 14.59 30.21 43.10
N GLU A 63 15.20 29.08 43.44
CA GLU A 63 16.59 28.84 43.03
C GLU A 63 16.57 28.77 41.50
N LYS A 64 17.49 29.46 40.81
CA LYS A 64 17.72 29.24 39.37
C LYS A 64 18.26 27.82 39.19
N THR A 65 17.42 26.83 39.37
CA THR A 65 17.64 25.48 38.89
C THR A 65 17.34 25.52 37.40
N ASN A 66 18.34 25.18 36.59
CA ASN A 66 18.19 24.75 35.20
C ASN A 66 17.38 23.43 35.13
N GLU A 67 16.29 23.33 35.86
CA GLU A 67 15.28 22.30 35.66
C GLU A 67 14.25 22.92 34.74
N LYS A 68 14.50 22.75 33.43
CA LYS A 68 13.38 22.64 32.49
C LYS A 68 12.42 21.66 33.15
N VAL A 69 11.25 22.13 33.55
CA VAL A 69 10.08 21.26 33.69
C VAL A 69 9.84 20.76 32.27
N ALA A 70 10.56 19.69 31.89
CA ALA A 70 10.20 18.90 30.75
C ALA A 70 8.85 18.29 31.13
N THR A 71 7.77 18.95 30.73
CA THR A 71 6.62 18.21 30.29
C THR A 71 7.16 17.30 29.19
N HIS A 72 7.55 16.07 29.54
CA HIS A 72 7.74 15.02 28.57
C HIS A 72 6.36 14.80 27.95
N MET A 73 6.00 15.63 26.97
CA MET A 73 5.04 15.24 25.97
C MET A 73 5.75 14.10 25.23
N THR A 74 5.41 12.88 25.60
CA THR A 74 5.78 11.73 24.79
C THR A 74 5.14 11.92 23.43
N THR A 75 5.95 12.17 22.40
CA THR A 75 5.48 12.15 21.03
C THR A 75 5.30 10.69 20.64
N PHE A 76 4.10 10.34 20.15
CA PHE A 76 3.81 9.03 19.61
C PHE A 76 4.07 9.05 18.11
N GLU A 77 5.27 8.67 17.71
CA GLU A 77 5.63 8.53 16.30
C GLU A 77 5.07 7.23 15.71
N LYS A 78 5.05 7.14 14.38
CA LYS A 78 4.80 5.85 13.70
C LYS A 78 5.93 4.87 14.05
N SER A 79 5.62 3.58 14.05
CA SER A 79 6.63 2.54 14.30
C SER A 79 7.68 2.50 13.18
N ASP A 80 8.95 2.26 13.52
CA ASP A 80 10.10 2.23 12.60
C ASP A 80 9.91 1.31 11.39
N LYS A 81 9.15 0.22 11.52
CA LYS A 81 8.79 -0.67 10.39
C LYS A 81 7.97 -0.01 9.27
N LEU A 82 7.47 1.21 9.50
CA LEU A 82 6.75 2.02 8.52
C LEU A 82 7.65 3.08 7.86
N ASP A 83 8.95 3.11 8.17
CA ASP A 83 9.89 4.07 7.57
C ASP A 83 10.14 3.77 6.10
N ASP A 84 10.27 2.49 5.75
CA ASP A 84 10.50 2.02 4.37
C ASP A 84 9.20 1.57 3.67
N VAL A 85 8.04 1.94 4.22
CA VAL A 85 6.72 1.62 3.64
C VAL A 85 6.25 2.80 2.80
N ALA A 86 6.66 2.82 1.53
CA ALA A 86 6.17 3.79 0.55
C ALA A 86 4.96 3.21 -0.23
N TYR A 87 3.78 3.82 -0.03
CA TYR A 87 2.61 3.57 -0.86
C TYR A 87 2.18 4.89 -1.53
N ASP A 88 3.06 5.41 -2.38
CA ASP A 88 3.01 6.77 -2.95
C ASP A 88 1.89 7.01 -3.97
N ILE A 89 1.01 6.03 -4.18
CA ILE A 89 -0.34 6.29 -4.72
C ILE A 89 -1.11 7.28 -3.80
N ARG A 90 -0.62 7.53 -2.57
CA ARG A 90 -1.17 8.45 -1.57
C ARG A 90 -0.18 9.51 -1.05
N GLY A 91 0.72 10.03 -1.90
CA GLY A 91 1.68 11.09 -1.56
C GLY A 91 1.18 12.54 -1.76
N PRO A 92 2.08 13.54 -1.79
CA PRO A 92 1.81 14.97 -2.02
C PRO A 92 0.84 15.29 -3.15
N VAL A 93 0.88 14.52 -4.25
CA VAL A 93 -0.06 14.65 -5.38
C VAL A 93 -1.50 14.40 -4.95
N LEU A 94 -1.75 13.40 -4.10
CA LEU A 94 -3.09 13.10 -3.58
C LEU A 94 -3.56 14.17 -2.61
N ASP A 95 -2.68 14.67 -1.74
CA ASP A 95 -3.00 15.75 -0.80
C ASP A 95 -3.42 17.02 -1.53
N GLU A 96 -2.67 17.40 -2.56
CA GLU A 96 -3.01 18.54 -3.40
C GLU A 96 -4.33 18.30 -4.17
N ALA A 97 -4.54 17.11 -4.72
CA ALA A 97 -5.80 16.77 -5.38
C ALA A 97 -6.99 16.86 -4.42
N ASN A 98 -6.83 16.41 -3.17
CA ASN A 98 -7.86 16.51 -2.14
C ASN A 98 -8.15 17.98 -1.78
N ARG A 99 -7.10 18.81 -1.64
CA ARG A 99 -7.25 20.26 -1.40
C ARG A 99 -7.99 20.96 -2.54
N MET A 100 -7.61 20.70 -3.78
CA MET A 100 -8.26 21.24 -4.97
C MET A 100 -9.75 20.82 -5.05
N ARG A 101 -10.06 19.55 -4.76
CA ARG A 101 -11.45 19.06 -4.70
C ARG A 101 -12.25 19.70 -3.59
N ALA A 102 -11.66 19.91 -2.41
CA ALA A 102 -12.30 20.61 -1.31
C ALA A 102 -12.66 22.06 -1.69
N ASN A 103 -11.90 22.67 -2.61
CA ASN A 103 -12.18 23.99 -3.19
C ASN A 103 -13.18 23.96 -4.36
N GLY A 104 -13.79 22.81 -4.66
CA GLY A 104 -14.79 22.65 -5.72
C GLY A 104 -14.23 22.40 -7.11
N GLU A 105 -12.91 22.16 -7.24
CA GLU A 105 -12.29 21.88 -8.54
C GLU A 105 -12.61 20.45 -9.00
N LYS A 106 -12.99 20.31 -10.28
CA LYS A 106 -13.20 19.00 -10.91
C LYS A 106 -11.86 18.48 -11.43
N ILE A 107 -11.45 17.30 -10.94
CA ILE A 107 -10.20 16.64 -11.32
C ILE A 107 -10.52 15.36 -12.08
N LEU A 108 -9.90 15.17 -13.25
CA LEU A 108 -9.91 13.91 -13.98
C LEU A 108 -8.92 12.94 -13.31
N ARG A 109 -9.44 11.89 -12.67
CA ARG A 109 -8.64 10.96 -11.86
C ARG A 109 -8.19 9.75 -12.69
N LEU A 110 -6.99 9.83 -13.27
CA LEU A 110 -6.38 8.73 -14.02
C LEU A 110 -5.38 7.93 -13.17
N ASN A 111 -5.38 8.18 -11.86
CA ASN A 111 -4.48 7.54 -10.91
C ASN A 111 -5.05 6.25 -10.33
N THR A 112 -6.37 6.03 -10.37
CA THR A 112 -7.04 4.95 -9.63
C THR A 112 -7.52 3.82 -10.53
N GLY A 113 -7.11 2.60 -10.22
CA GLY A 113 -7.56 1.40 -10.90
C GLY A 113 -8.91 0.87 -10.39
N ASN A 114 -9.88 1.76 -10.14
CA ASN A 114 -11.20 1.46 -9.59
C ASN A 114 -12.28 1.49 -10.69
N PRO A 115 -12.74 0.34 -11.23
CA PRO A 115 -13.66 0.31 -12.37
C PRO A 115 -14.99 1.06 -12.13
N ALA A 116 -15.50 1.05 -10.90
CA ALA A 116 -16.78 1.69 -10.56
C ALA A 116 -16.76 3.22 -10.77
N GLU A 117 -15.61 3.87 -10.58
CA GLU A 117 -15.48 5.32 -10.81
C GLU A 117 -15.64 5.71 -12.28
N PHE A 118 -15.49 4.75 -13.19
CA PHE A 118 -15.61 4.95 -14.65
C PHE A 118 -16.88 4.29 -15.21
N GLY A 119 -17.85 3.97 -14.37
CA GLY A 119 -19.14 3.41 -14.79
C GLY A 119 -19.06 1.98 -15.29
N PHE A 120 -18.09 1.19 -14.83
CA PHE A 120 -18.15 -0.27 -14.97
C PHE A 120 -18.86 -0.84 -13.74
N THR A 121 -19.95 -1.57 -13.98
CA THR A 121 -20.76 -2.19 -12.93
C THR A 121 -20.49 -3.69 -12.87
N ALA A 122 -20.85 -4.29 -11.73
CA ALA A 122 -20.89 -5.73 -11.60
C ALA A 122 -21.95 -6.33 -12.54
N PRO A 123 -21.81 -7.60 -12.96
CA PRO A 123 -22.88 -8.32 -13.64
C PRO A 123 -24.09 -8.50 -12.73
N ASP A 124 -25.29 -8.54 -13.32
CA ASP A 124 -26.54 -8.60 -12.57
C ASP A 124 -26.65 -9.89 -11.73
N GLU A 125 -26.17 -11.01 -12.26
CA GLU A 125 -26.14 -12.30 -11.55
C GLU A 125 -25.29 -12.24 -10.27
N VAL A 126 -24.18 -11.50 -10.29
CA VAL A 126 -23.32 -11.29 -9.11
C VAL A 126 -24.07 -10.49 -8.05
N ILE A 127 -24.77 -9.42 -8.44
CA ILE A 127 -25.53 -8.60 -7.50
C ILE A 127 -26.72 -9.38 -6.94
N ARG A 128 -27.43 -10.13 -7.79
CA ARG A 128 -28.56 -10.96 -7.38
C ARG A 128 -28.17 -11.99 -6.34
N ASP A 129 -27.09 -12.73 -6.57
CA ASP A 129 -26.64 -13.77 -5.65
C ASP A 129 -26.13 -13.20 -4.34
N LEU A 130 -25.50 -12.02 -4.37
CA LEU A 130 -25.15 -11.28 -3.16
C LEU A 130 -26.41 -10.99 -2.31
N ILE A 131 -27.46 -10.44 -2.93
CA ILE A 131 -28.71 -10.10 -2.23
C ILE A 131 -29.38 -11.36 -1.66
N MET A 132 -29.45 -12.44 -2.44
CA MET A 132 -30.11 -13.69 -2.04
C MET A 132 -29.44 -14.35 -0.83
N ASN A 133 -28.11 -14.26 -0.71
CA ASN A 133 -27.36 -14.88 0.37
C ASN A 133 -27.09 -13.94 1.57
N ALA A 134 -27.69 -12.74 1.59
CA ALA A 134 -27.44 -11.74 2.63
C ALA A 134 -27.76 -12.26 4.04
N ARG A 135 -28.89 -12.95 4.22
CA ARG A 135 -29.30 -13.50 5.51
C ARG A 135 -28.42 -14.66 5.97
N ASP A 136 -28.01 -15.51 5.05
CA ASP A 136 -27.17 -16.68 5.36
C ASP A 136 -25.70 -16.31 5.60
N SER A 137 -25.35 -15.02 5.52
CA SER A 137 -23.98 -14.51 5.62
C SER A 137 -23.75 -13.57 6.81
N GLU A 138 -24.67 -13.54 7.78
CA GLU A 138 -24.58 -12.64 8.96
C GLU A 138 -23.52 -13.11 9.99
N GLY A 139 -23.22 -14.41 10.04
CA GLY A 139 -22.27 -15.01 10.98
C GLY A 139 -20.83 -15.11 10.43
N TYR A 140 -19.89 -15.43 11.31
CA TYR A 140 -18.52 -15.79 10.90
C TYR A 140 -18.49 -17.12 10.14
N SER A 141 -17.57 -17.24 9.18
CA SER A 141 -17.27 -18.50 8.49
C SER A 141 -15.98 -19.12 9.00
N ASP A 142 -15.60 -20.27 8.43
CA ASP A 142 -14.23 -20.76 8.50
C ASP A 142 -13.23 -19.66 8.08
N SER A 143 -12.06 -19.63 8.72
CA SER A 143 -11.06 -18.58 8.55
C SER A 143 -10.41 -18.56 7.17
N LYS A 144 -10.38 -19.71 6.49
CA LYS A 144 -9.98 -19.82 5.08
C LYS A 144 -11.10 -19.44 4.12
N GLY A 145 -12.32 -19.31 4.60
CA GLY A 145 -13.51 -18.97 3.83
C GLY A 145 -14.53 -20.09 3.73
N ILE A 146 -15.73 -19.73 3.26
CA ILE A 146 -16.83 -20.67 3.09
C ILE A 146 -16.44 -21.79 2.11
N PHE A 147 -16.89 -23.01 2.41
CA PHE A 147 -16.55 -24.20 1.62
C PHE A 147 -16.94 -24.06 0.15
N SER A 148 -18.14 -23.54 -0.15
CA SER A 148 -18.63 -23.36 -1.53
C SER A 148 -17.70 -22.48 -2.37
N ALA A 149 -17.25 -21.36 -1.80
CA ALA A 149 -16.29 -20.47 -2.45
C ALA A 149 -14.94 -21.15 -2.71
N ARG A 150 -14.37 -21.79 -1.68
CA ARG A 150 -13.09 -22.51 -1.81
C ARG A 150 -13.20 -23.65 -2.83
N LYS A 151 -14.32 -24.37 -2.86
CA LYS A 151 -14.56 -25.44 -3.83
C LYS A 151 -14.65 -24.91 -5.26
N ALA A 152 -15.32 -23.77 -5.47
CA ALA A 152 -15.38 -23.13 -6.79
C ALA A 152 -14.00 -22.67 -7.27
N ILE A 153 -13.18 -22.10 -6.38
CA ILE A 153 -11.79 -21.73 -6.69
C ILE A 153 -10.97 -22.98 -7.02
N MET A 154 -11.10 -24.06 -6.24
CA MET A 154 -10.42 -25.34 -6.49
C MET A 154 -10.78 -25.90 -7.87
N GLN A 155 -12.06 -25.88 -8.25
CA GLN A 155 -12.52 -26.31 -9.58
C GLN A 155 -11.97 -25.42 -10.69
N TYR A 156 -11.91 -24.10 -10.48
CA TYR A 156 -11.27 -23.19 -11.43
C TYR A 156 -9.79 -23.51 -11.61
N CYS A 157 -9.07 -23.78 -10.52
CA CYS A 157 -7.68 -24.22 -10.55
C CYS A 157 -7.50 -25.54 -11.33
N GLN A 158 -8.42 -26.49 -11.18
CA GLN A 158 -8.41 -27.76 -11.94
C GLN A 158 -8.59 -27.53 -13.44
N VAL A 159 -9.50 -26.63 -13.85
CA VAL A 159 -9.70 -26.25 -15.26
C VAL A 159 -8.43 -25.61 -15.82
N LEU A 160 -7.73 -24.79 -15.03
CA LEU A 160 -6.47 -24.17 -15.41
C LEU A 160 -5.27 -25.13 -15.36
N GLY A 161 -5.41 -26.33 -14.79
CA GLY A 161 -4.34 -27.33 -14.69
C GLY A 161 -3.35 -27.09 -13.54
N PHE A 162 -3.78 -26.46 -12.45
CA PHE A 162 -2.91 -26.25 -11.28
C PHE A 162 -2.54 -27.58 -10.62
N PRO A 163 -1.26 -27.78 -10.25
CA PRO A 163 -0.80 -29.02 -9.66
C PRO A 163 -1.12 -29.08 -8.16
N ASN A 164 -1.62 -30.23 -7.71
CA ASN A 164 -1.75 -30.60 -6.29
C ASN A 164 -2.53 -29.58 -5.44
N VAL A 165 -3.70 -29.13 -5.89
CA VAL A 165 -4.57 -28.21 -5.14
C VAL A 165 -5.78 -28.95 -4.56
N ASP A 166 -5.99 -28.80 -3.25
CA ASP A 166 -7.22 -29.19 -2.53
C ASP A 166 -7.90 -27.95 -1.92
N VAL A 167 -9.12 -28.12 -1.40
CA VAL A 167 -9.94 -27.06 -0.78
C VAL A 167 -9.26 -26.41 0.42
N ASP A 168 -8.38 -27.12 1.12
CA ASP A 168 -7.64 -26.61 2.27
C ASP A 168 -6.37 -25.82 1.90
N ASP A 169 -6.00 -25.83 0.62
CA ASP A 169 -4.92 -25.03 0.07
C ASP A 169 -5.35 -23.62 -0.33
N ILE A 170 -6.62 -23.27 -0.10
CA ILE A 170 -7.25 -22.05 -0.59
C ILE A 170 -7.66 -21.19 0.60
N TYR A 171 -7.24 -19.93 0.58
CA TYR A 171 -7.60 -18.92 1.58
C TYR A 171 -8.30 -17.77 0.87
N THR A 172 -9.52 -17.44 1.26
CA THR A 172 -10.20 -16.23 0.84
C THR A 172 -9.80 -15.05 1.72
N GLY A 173 -9.85 -13.85 1.16
CA GLY A 173 -9.44 -12.61 1.82
C GLY A 173 -10.30 -11.42 1.41
N ASN A 174 -10.16 -10.33 2.17
CA ASN A 174 -10.72 -9.01 1.97
C ASN A 174 -10.02 -8.28 0.81
N GLY A 175 -10.05 -8.94 -0.37
CA GLY A 175 -9.22 -8.65 -1.53
C GLY A 175 -7.82 -9.24 -1.42
N VAL A 176 -7.15 -9.35 -2.58
CA VAL A 176 -5.74 -9.81 -2.67
C VAL A 176 -4.81 -8.99 -1.77
N SER A 177 -5.13 -7.71 -1.56
CA SER A 177 -4.31 -6.83 -0.72
C SER A 177 -4.07 -7.35 0.69
N GLU A 178 -5.09 -7.94 1.33
CA GLU A 178 -4.93 -8.53 2.66
C GLU A 178 -4.04 -9.78 2.61
N LEU A 179 -4.21 -10.60 1.57
CA LEU A 179 -3.51 -11.86 1.41
C LEU A 179 -2.02 -11.64 1.07
N ILE A 180 -1.67 -10.59 0.31
CA ILE A 180 -0.27 -10.17 0.10
C ILE A 180 0.38 -9.89 1.45
N SER A 181 -0.20 -9.01 2.27
CA SER A 181 0.36 -8.70 3.58
C SER A 181 0.41 -9.92 4.50
N MET A 182 -0.62 -10.76 4.50
CA MET A 182 -0.65 -12.01 5.28
C MET A 182 0.44 -12.98 4.85
N SER A 183 0.68 -13.12 3.54
CA SER A 183 1.70 -14.01 3.00
C SER A 183 3.12 -13.57 3.35
N MET A 184 3.40 -12.27 3.29
CA MET A 184 4.71 -11.73 3.68
C MET A 184 4.94 -11.85 5.20
N ASN A 185 3.93 -11.54 6.02
CA ASN A 185 4.03 -11.68 7.48
C ASN A 185 4.14 -13.15 7.93
N GLY A 186 3.60 -14.09 7.17
CA GLY A 186 3.74 -15.52 7.47
C GLY A 186 5.12 -16.06 7.13
N LEU A 187 5.85 -15.44 6.19
CA LEU A 187 7.10 -15.97 5.63
C LEU A 187 8.35 -15.30 6.21
N LEU A 188 8.36 -13.97 6.29
CA LEU A 188 9.60 -13.20 6.40
C LEU A 188 10.02 -12.95 7.85
N ASN A 189 11.33 -13.07 8.08
CA ASN A 189 12.02 -12.54 9.24
C ASN A 189 12.81 -11.28 8.86
N THR A 190 13.33 -10.59 9.88
CA THR A 190 14.23 -9.45 9.65
C THR A 190 15.46 -9.85 8.85
N GLY A 191 15.68 -9.16 7.73
CA GLY A 191 16.82 -9.38 6.84
C GLY A 191 16.58 -10.41 5.72
N ASP A 192 15.41 -11.07 5.69
CA ASP A 192 15.01 -11.89 4.55
C ASP A 192 14.74 -11.01 3.32
N GLU A 193 15.07 -11.51 2.13
CA GLU A 193 14.91 -10.80 0.87
C GLU A 193 13.82 -11.43 0.00
N VAL A 194 13.07 -10.59 -0.72
CA VAL A 194 12.11 -11.01 -1.73
C VAL A 194 12.37 -10.26 -3.02
N LEU A 195 12.54 -11.00 -4.12
CA LEU A 195 12.65 -10.42 -5.46
C LEU A 195 11.29 -9.90 -5.93
N VAL A 196 11.23 -8.66 -6.41
CA VAL A 196 10.00 -7.97 -6.86
C VAL A 196 10.25 -7.27 -8.20
N PRO A 197 9.31 -7.22 -9.16
CA PRO A 197 9.54 -6.53 -10.43
C PRO A 197 9.73 -5.03 -10.24
N MET A 198 10.45 -4.40 -11.17
CA MET A 198 10.57 -2.95 -11.32
C MET A 198 10.23 -2.56 -12.76
N PRO A 199 9.13 -1.81 -12.99
CA PRO A 199 8.24 -1.23 -11.97
C PRO A 199 7.35 -2.26 -11.27
N ASP A 200 6.98 -1.99 -10.01
CA ASP A 200 6.21 -2.89 -9.16
C ASP A 200 4.74 -2.49 -9.00
N TYR A 201 3.95 -3.32 -8.31
CA TYR A 201 2.74 -2.85 -7.62
C TYR A 201 3.13 -2.54 -6.17
N PRO A 202 3.08 -1.27 -5.71
CA PRO A 202 3.74 -0.83 -4.47
C PRO A 202 3.33 -1.56 -3.20
N LEU A 203 2.17 -2.22 -3.20
CA LEU A 203 1.73 -3.01 -2.07
C LEU A 203 2.66 -4.20 -1.77
N TRP A 204 3.30 -4.77 -2.79
CA TRP A 204 4.26 -5.85 -2.59
C TRP A 204 5.48 -5.34 -1.81
N THR A 205 6.13 -4.29 -2.31
CA THR A 205 7.26 -3.63 -1.61
C THR A 205 6.87 -3.21 -0.19
N ALA A 206 5.76 -2.51 -0.04
CA ALA A 206 5.24 -2.09 1.27
C ALA A 206 4.99 -3.27 2.23
N SER A 207 4.44 -4.38 1.75
CA SER A 207 4.14 -5.56 2.58
C SER A 207 5.39 -6.33 2.98
N ILE A 208 6.42 -6.37 2.12
CA ILE A 208 7.72 -6.97 2.43
C ILE A 208 8.41 -6.17 3.53
N SER A 209 8.52 -4.85 3.36
CA SER A 209 9.12 -3.95 4.37
C SER A 209 8.36 -4.04 5.71
N LEU A 210 7.03 -4.03 5.68
CA LEU A 210 6.20 -4.11 6.89
C LEU A 210 6.39 -5.44 7.66
N ALA A 211 6.68 -6.53 6.94
CA ALA A 211 6.98 -7.84 7.52
C ALA A 211 8.45 -7.96 8.01
N GLY A 212 9.26 -6.92 7.84
CA GLY A 212 10.67 -6.86 8.25
C GLY A 212 11.66 -7.37 7.20
N GLY A 213 11.18 -7.76 6.01
CA GLY A 213 12.02 -8.16 4.90
C GLY A 213 12.49 -6.99 4.03
N HIS A 214 13.34 -7.28 3.06
CA HIS A 214 13.84 -6.33 2.07
C HIS A 214 13.33 -6.69 0.67
N ALA A 215 12.66 -5.73 0.01
CA ALA A 215 12.24 -5.88 -1.38
C ALA A 215 13.42 -5.60 -2.31
N VAL A 216 13.88 -6.62 -3.02
CA VAL A 216 14.99 -6.53 -3.97
C VAL A 216 14.40 -6.44 -5.38
N HIS A 217 14.39 -5.23 -5.93
CA HIS A 217 13.75 -4.94 -7.22
C HIS A 217 14.57 -5.47 -8.41
N TYR A 218 14.02 -6.41 -9.18
CA TYR A 218 14.59 -6.85 -10.47
C TYR A 218 13.98 -6.04 -11.63
N LEU A 219 14.77 -5.74 -12.66
CA LEU A 219 14.36 -4.92 -13.78
C LEU A 219 13.40 -5.67 -14.72
N CYS A 220 12.34 -5.00 -15.14
CA CYS A 220 11.57 -5.36 -16.34
C CYS A 220 12.05 -4.48 -17.50
N ASP A 221 12.41 -5.09 -18.63
CA ASP A 221 13.00 -4.39 -19.76
C ASP A 221 11.91 -3.82 -20.69
N GLU A 222 11.75 -2.50 -20.68
CA GLU A 222 10.84 -1.75 -21.56
C GLU A 222 11.04 -2.11 -23.06
N SER A 223 12.30 -2.30 -23.48
CA SER A 223 12.63 -2.60 -24.88
C SER A 223 12.24 -4.03 -25.29
N ALA A 224 12.05 -4.91 -24.31
CA ALA A 224 11.53 -6.26 -24.45
C ALA A 224 10.08 -6.36 -23.94
N GLU A 225 9.25 -5.34 -24.24
CA GLU A 225 7.83 -5.31 -23.89
C GLU A 225 7.53 -5.44 -22.37
N TRP A 226 8.44 -4.91 -21.54
CA TRP A 226 8.40 -4.97 -20.08
C TRP A 226 8.51 -6.39 -19.49
N TYR A 227 9.20 -7.29 -20.19
CA TYR A 227 9.48 -8.63 -19.65
C TYR A 227 10.56 -8.57 -18.56
N PRO A 228 10.45 -9.40 -17.50
CA PRO A 228 11.50 -9.54 -16.50
C PRO A 228 12.86 -9.89 -17.11
N ASP A 229 13.90 -9.14 -16.74
CA ASP A 229 15.28 -9.43 -17.12
C ASP A 229 15.83 -10.57 -16.26
N ILE A 230 15.95 -11.75 -16.86
CA ILE A 230 16.43 -12.96 -16.19
C ILE A 230 17.87 -12.84 -15.69
N ALA A 231 18.73 -12.09 -16.40
CA ALA A 231 20.11 -11.89 -15.98
C ALA A 231 20.18 -10.97 -14.75
N ASP A 232 19.37 -9.91 -14.73
CA ASP A 232 19.27 -9.02 -13.58
C ASP A 232 18.69 -9.75 -12.34
N ILE A 233 17.65 -10.57 -12.52
CA ILE A 233 17.12 -11.45 -11.46
C ILE A 233 18.25 -12.29 -10.87
N LYS A 234 19.00 -13.03 -11.70
CA LYS A 234 20.09 -13.92 -11.23
C LYS A 234 21.17 -13.15 -10.47
N SER A 235 21.49 -11.94 -10.90
CA SER A 235 22.54 -11.11 -10.27
C SER A 235 22.18 -10.60 -8.87
N LYS A 236 20.89 -10.59 -8.53
CA LYS A 236 20.34 -10.03 -7.29
C LYS A 236 20.00 -11.07 -6.23
N ILE A 237 20.13 -12.37 -6.56
CA ILE A 237 19.89 -13.44 -5.60
C ILE A 237 21.04 -13.52 -4.60
N THR A 238 20.70 -13.61 -3.33
CA THR A 238 21.61 -13.84 -2.22
C THR A 238 21.18 -15.07 -1.41
N SER A 239 21.96 -15.43 -0.38
CA SER A 239 21.55 -16.47 0.58
C SER A 239 20.33 -16.11 1.42
N ASN A 240 19.94 -14.83 1.45
CA ASN A 240 18.78 -14.33 2.19
C ASN A 240 17.50 -14.30 1.34
N THR A 241 17.61 -14.49 0.02
CA THR A 241 16.45 -14.48 -0.87
C THR A 241 15.55 -15.69 -0.60
N LYS A 242 14.30 -15.44 -0.19
CA LYS A 242 13.31 -16.48 0.14
C LYS A 242 12.32 -16.74 -0.99
N ALA A 243 12.05 -15.72 -1.78
CA ALA A 243 10.97 -15.78 -2.74
C ALA A 243 11.17 -14.80 -3.89
N ILE A 244 10.42 -15.05 -4.96
CA ILE A 244 10.25 -14.15 -6.10
C ILE A 244 8.76 -13.87 -6.32
N VAL A 245 8.42 -12.59 -6.46
CA VAL A 245 7.08 -12.11 -6.82
C VAL A 245 7.03 -11.90 -8.31
N ILE A 246 6.01 -12.45 -8.95
CA ILE A 246 5.66 -12.24 -10.35
C ILE A 246 4.28 -11.59 -10.39
N ILE A 247 4.14 -10.48 -11.12
CA ILE A 247 2.86 -9.81 -11.36
C ILE A 247 2.53 -9.97 -12.84
N ASN A 248 1.64 -10.89 -13.18
CA ASN A 248 1.31 -11.25 -14.55
C ASN A 248 -0.18 -11.57 -14.71
N PRO A 249 -0.94 -10.79 -15.50
CA PRO A 249 -0.52 -9.59 -16.23
C PRO A 249 -0.10 -8.41 -15.33
N ASN A 250 0.85 -7.60 -15.81
CA ASN A 250 1.56 -6.62 -14.98
C ASN A 250 0.80 -5.30 -14.78
N ASN A 251 0.85 -4.77 -13.55
CA ASN A 251 0.57 -3.38 -13.21
C ASN A 251 1.89 -2.79 -12.71
N PRO A 252 2.41 -1.68 -13.29
CA PRO A 252 1.70 -0.68 -14.09
C PRO A 252 1.78 -0.81 -15.62
N THR A 253 2.52 -1.79 -16.15
CA THR A 253 2.93 -1.78 -17.58
C THR A 253 1.88 -2.37 -18.54
N GLY A 254 0.99 -3.23 -18.04
CA GLY A 254 0.05 -3.98 -18.87
C GLY A 254 0.70 -5.13 -19.66
N ALA A 255 1.94 -5.51 -19.34
CA ALA A 255 2.62 -6.64 -19.96
C ALA A 255 1.94 -7.97 -19.65
N VAL A 256 2.06 -8.93 -20.59
CA VAL A 256 1.69 -10.33 -20.41
C VAL A 256 2.92 -11.16 -20.74
N TYR A 257 3.44 -11.88 -19.74
CA TYR A 257 4.69 -12.62 -19.90
C TYR A 257 4.47 -13.87 -20.74
N PRO A 258 5.30 -14.09 -21.77
CA PRO A 258 5.18 -15.27 -22.60
C PRO A 258 5.73 -16.49 -21.85
N ARG A 259 5.35 -17.67 -22.34
CA ARG A 259 5.61 -18.94 -21.64
C ARG A 259 7.10 -19.18 -21.40
N GLU A 260 7.95 -18.81 -22.35
CA GLU A 260 9.40 -18.92 -22.31
C GLU A 260 10.02 -18.11 -21.16
N VAL A 261 9.59 -16.86 -20.98
CA VAL A 261 10.04 -16.01 -19.86
C VAL A 261 9.60 -16.59 -18.53
N LEU A 262 8.38 -17.12 -18.45
CA LEU A 262 7.89 -17.79 -17.23
C LEU A 262 8.68 -19.07 -16.92
N LEU A 263 9.08 -19.85 -17.93
CA LEU A 263 9.93 -21.02 -17.74
C LEU A 263 11.32 -20.65 -17.21
N ASP A 264 11.92 -19.58 -17.72
CA ASP A 264 13.21 -19.10 -17.24
C ASP A 264 13.15 -18.66 -15.77
N ILE A 265 12.06 -17.98 -15.38
CA ILE A 265 11.79 -17.63 -13.97
C ILE A 265 11.65 -18.89 -13.11
N VAL A 266 10.88 -19.88 -13.56
CA VAL A 266 10.70 -21.15 -12.85
C VAL A 266 12.05 -21.85 -12.66
N GLU A 267 12.91 -21.84 -13.67
CA GLU A 267 14.23 -22.46 -13.56
C GLU A 267 15.14 -21.72 -12.58
N VAL A 268 15.09 -20.38 -12.54
CA VAL A 268 15.79 -19.59 -11.52
C VAL A 268 15.28 -19.93 -10.12
N ALA A 269 13.96 -19.99 -9.93
CA ALA A 269 13.37 -20.33 -8.64
C ALA A 269 13.78 -21.75 -8.19
N ARG A 270 13.79 -22.71 -9.11
CA ARG A 270 14.21 -24.10 -8.85
C ARG A 270 15.68 -24.20 -8.42
N GLN A 271 16.57 -23.51 -9.13
CA GLN A 271 18.01 -23.55 -8.84
C GLN A 271 18.36 -22.92 -7.48
N ASN A 272 17.50 -22.04 -6.97
CA ASN A 272 17.77 -21.25 -5.76
C ASN A 272 16.78 -21.54 -4.62
N ASP A 273 15.98 -22.61 -4.70
CA ASP A 273 14.99 -23.00 -3.68
C ASP A 273 13.98 -21.88 -3.31
N LEU A 274 13.57 -21.05 -4.28
CA LEU A 274 12.69 -19.90 -4.04
C LEU A 274 11.21 -20.29 -4.09
N ILE A 275 10.41 -19.68 -3.19
CA ILE A 275 8.94 -19.67 -3.32
C ILE A 275 8.56 -18.71 -4.45
N ILE A 276 7.60 -19.12 -5.30
CA ILE A 276 7.03 -18.23 -6.31
C ILE A 276 5.70 -17.67 -5.79
N PHE A 277 5.62 -16.34 -5.68
CA PHE A 277 4.36 -15.62 -5.50
C PHE A 277 3.87 -15.10 -6.85
N SER A 278 2.70 -15.54 -7.31
CA SER A 278 2.14 -15.13 -8.59
C SER A 278 0.88 -14.28 -8.38
N ASP A 279 0.97 -12.97 -8.62
CA ASP A 279 -0.18 -12.07 -8.62
C ASP A 279 -0.82 -12.06 -10.01
N GLU A 280 -1.96 -12.76 -10.13
CA GLU A 280 -2.66 -13.02 -11.38
C GLU A 280 -4.04 -12.34 -11.42
N ILE A 281 -4.23 -11.27 -10.65
CA ILE A 281 -5.52 -10.54 -10.53
C ILE A 281 -6.07 -9.98 -11.85
N TYR A 282 -5.24 -9.91 -12.89
CA TYR A 282 -5.59 -9.46 -14.24
C TYR A 282 -5.66 -10.58 -15.28
N ASP A 283 -5.59 -11.87 -14.89
CA ASP A 283 -5.54 -13.03 -15.80
C ASP A 283 -6.64 -13.07 -16.87
N ARG A 284 -7.82 -12.53 -16.54
CA ARG A 284 -8.99 -12.42 -17.45
C ARG A 284 -9.10 -11.09 -18.19
N ILE A 285 -8.21 -10.13 -17.96
CA ILE A 285 -8.22 -8.82 -18.61
C ILE A 285 -7.09 -8.78 -19.63
N ILE A 286 -7.15 -9.66 -20.63
CA ILE A 286 -6.14 -9.80 -21.68
C ILE A 286 -6.81 -9.55 -23.04
N MET A 287 -6.08 -8.87 -23.92
CA MET A 287 -6.54 -8.48 -25.25
C MET A 287 -5.76 -9.24 -26.33
N ASP A 288 -6.17 -9.06 -27.59
CA ASP A 288 -5.47 -9.56 -28.78
C ASP A 288 -5.37 -11.09 -28.91
N GLY A 289 -6.27 -11.82 -28.24
CA GLY A 289 -6.30 -13.29 -28.29
C GLY A 289 -5.15 -13.99 -27.54
N ILE A 290 -4.34 -13.23 -26.79
CA ILE A 290 -3.29 -13.76 -25.94
C ILE A 290 -3.94 -14.56 -24.80
N LYS A 291 -3.33 -15.70 -24.45
CA LYS A 291 -3.75 -16.54 -23.33
C LYS A 291 -2.80 -16.36 -22.16
N HIS A 292 -3.35 -16.11 -20.98
CA HIS A 292 -2.60 -16.17 -19.74
C HIS A 292 -2.01 -17.56 -19.54
N VAL A 293 -0.80 -17.62 -18.99
CA VAL A 293 -0.18 -18.87 -18.55
C VAL A 293 0.02 -18.78 -17.04
N PRO A 294 -0.81 -19.48 -16.24
CA PRO A 294 -0.62 -19.51 -14.80
C PRO A 294 0.71 -20.20 -14.48
N ILE A 295 1.62 -19.51 -13.81
CA ILE A 295 3.00 -20.00 -13.63
C ILE A 295 3.04 -21.29 -12.78
N ALA A 296 2.04 -21.49 -11.92
CA ALA A 296 1.86 -22.71 -11.15
C ALA A 296 1.81 -23.98 -12.02
N THR A 297 1.28 -23.87 -13.25
CA THR A 297 1.21 -25.00 -14.21
C THR A 297 2.57 -25.41 -14.76
N LEU A 298 3.57 -24.52 -14.67
CA LEU A 298 4.93 -24.73 -15.17
C LEU A 298 5.90 -25.21 -14.07
N ALA A 299 5.48 -25.17 -12.80
CA ALA A 299 6.32 -25.45 -11.64
C ALA A 299 5.68 -26.46 -10.67
N PRO A 300 5.26 -27.66 -11.12
CA PRO A 300 4.59 -28.65 -10.27
C PRO A 300 5.45 -29.18 -9.12
N ASP A 301 6.77 -29.02 -9.23
CA ASP A 301 7.79 -29.43 -8.28
C ASP A 301 8.21 -28.31 -7.30
N LEU A 302 7.75 -27.07 -7.50
CA LEU A 302 8.02 -25.94 -6.60
C LEU A 302 6.79 -25.59 -5.77
N PHE A 303 7.00 -24.89 -4.66
CA PHE A 303 5.90 -24.32 -3.90
C PHE A 303 5.49 -22.97 -4.49
N VAL A 304 4.26 -22.88 -5.00
CA VAL A 304 3.75 -21.68 -5.67
C VAL A 304 2.49 -21.17 -4.95
N VAL A 305 2.49 -19.87 -4.63
CA VAL A 305 1.37 -19.14 -4.04
C VAL A 305 0.79 -18.22 -5.10
N THR A 306 -0.36 -18.58 -5.67
CA THR A 306 -1.04 -17.76 -6.69
C THR A 306 -2.16 -16.94 -6.05
N MET A 307 -2.23 -15.65 -6.37
CA MET A 307 -3.22 -14.69 -5.87
C MET A 307 -4.14 -14.23 -7.01
N ASN A 308 -5.45 -14.22 -6.77
CA ASN A 308 -6.44 -13.68 -7.70
C ASN A 308 -7.69 -13.21 -6.94
N GLY A 309 -8.71 -12.67 -7.62
CA GLY A 309 -9.90 -12.09 -7.00
C GLY A 309 -10.86 -11.44 -7.98
N LEU A 310 -11.92 -10.86 -7.43
CA LEU A 310 -13.03 -10.31 -8.22
C LEU A 310 -12.93 -8.80 -8.47
N SER A 311 -11.92 -8.15 -7.87
CA SER A 311 -11.83 -6.68 -7.87
C SER A 311 -11.72 -6.08 -9.27
N LYS A 312 -11.08 -6.79 -10.20
CA LYS A 312 -10.69 -6.28 -11.52
C LYS A 312 -11.57 -6.89 -12.60
N SER A 313 -11.39 -8.18 -12.87
CA SER A 313 -12.14 -8.94 -13.88
C SER A 313 -13.66 -8.85 -13.68
N HIS A 314 -14.12 -8.78 -12.43
CA HIS A 314 -15.55 -8.76 -12.11
C HIS A 314 -16.09 -7.39 -11.72
N ARG A 315 -15.24 -6.34 -11.74
CA ARG A 315 -15.61 -4.93 -11.48
C ARG A 315 -16.26 -4.70 -10.10
N VAL A 316 -15.97 -5.56 -9.13
CA VAL A 316 -16.48 -5.49 -7.75
C VAL A 316 -15.38 -5.15 -6.75
N ALA A 317 -14.52 -4.17 -7.08
CA ALA A 317 -13.38 -3.77 -6.24
C ALA A 317 -13.79 -3.42 -4.79
N GLY A 318 -14.97 -2.81 -4.60
CA GLY A 318 -15.52 -2.45 -3.30
C GLY A 318 -16.03 -3.64 -2.47
N PHE A 319 -16.28 -4.80 -3.07
CA PHE A 319 -16.74 -6.00 -2.33
C PHE A 319 -15.61 -6.69 -1.58
N ARG A 320 -14.35 -6.34 -1.88
CA ARG A 320 -13.17 -6.86 -1.18
C ARG A 320 -13.13 -8.38 -1.19
N VAL A 321 -13.09 -8.98 -2.38
CA VAL A 321 -12.98 -10.44 -2.55
C VAL A 321 -11.70 -10.78 -3.29
N GLY A 322 -10.87 -11.60 -2.66
CA GLY A 322 -9.68 -12.22 -3.26
C GLY A 322 -9.41 -13.58 -2.63
N TRP A 323 -8.49 -14.31 -3.22
CA TRP A 323 -8.02 -15.60 -2.71
C TRP A 323 -6.55 -15.81 -3.05
N MET A 324 -5.91 -16.66 -2.25
CA MET A 324 -4.60 -17.24 -2.55
C MET A 324 -4.71 -18.76 -2.57
N VAL A 325 -3.99 -19.38 -3.49
CA VAL A 325 -3.97 -20.82 -3.72
C VAL A 325 -2.56 -21.32 -3.56
N LEU A 326 -2.38 -22.33 -2.70
CA LEU A 326 -1.12 -23.01 -2.47
C LEU A 326 -1.04 -24.24 -3.38
N SER A 327 -0.03 -24.33 -4.22
CA SER A 327 0.09 -25.39 -5.24
C SER A 327 1.52 -25.96 -5.33
N GLY A 328 1.67 -27.06 -6.08
CA GLY A 328 2.95 -27.73 -6.31
C GLY A 328 3.45 -28.55 -5.11
N ASP A 329 4.75 -28.52 -4.80
CA ASP A 329 5.35 -29.29 -3.68
C ASP A 329 5.26 -28.54 -2.35
N LYS A 330 4.29 -28.94 -1.51
CA LYS A 330 4.05 -28.34 -0.20
C LYS A 330 4.86 -28.94 0.94
N ARG A 331 5.65 -30.01 0.72
CA ARG A 331 6.30 -30.78 1.80
C ARG A 331 7.26 -29.93 2.63
N ARG A 332 7.98 -29.00 1.99
CA ARG A 332 8.94 -28.10 2.63
C ARG A 332 8.30 -26.82 3.20
N ALA A 333 6.99 -26.61 3.00
CA ALA A 333 6.29 -25.39 3.38
C ALA A 333 5.31 -25.56 4.56
N GLN A 334 5.32 -26.70 5.27
CA GLN A 334 4.34 -26.99 6.32
C GLN A 334 4.33 -25.96 7.45
N GLY A 335 5.50 -25.53 7.93
CA GLY A 335 5.59 -24.48 8.96
C GLY A 335 5.07 -23.12 8.48
N TYR A 336 5.31 -22.77 7.22
CA TYR A 336 4.74 -21.56 6.63
C TYR A 336 3.21 -21.64 6.50
N ILE A 337 2.69 -22.79 6.08
CA ILE A 337 1.24 -23.05 6.01
C ILE A 337 0.59 -22.94 7.40
N GLU A 338 1.24 -23.44 8.44
CA GLU A 338 0.79 -23.25 9.83
C GLU A 338 0.73 -21.77 10.21
N GLY A 339 1.77 -20.98 9.88
CA GLY A 339 1.77 -19.54 10.08
C GLY A 339 0.61 -18.83 9.36
N LEU A 340 0.32 -19.22 8.11
CA LEU A 340 -0.84 -18.71 7.36
C LEU A 340 -2.17 -19.05 8.05
N ASN A 341 -2.31 -20.28 8.56
CA ASN A 341 -3.50 -20.68 9.33
C ASN A 341 -3.66 -19.82 10.60
N MET A 342 -2.57 -19.54 11.32
CA MET A 342 -2.59 -18.69 12.51
C MET A 342 -3.06 -17.27 12.19
N LEU A 343 -2.51 -16.66 11.14
CA LEU A 343 -2.88 -15.30 10.71
C LEU A 343 -4.33 -15.24 10.20
N ALA A 344 -4.78 -16.25 9.45
CA ALA A 344 -6.17 -16.35 9.02
C ALA A 344 -7.13 -16.52 10.21
N ASN A 345 -6.77 -17.32 11.21
CA ASN A 345 -7.58 -17.49 12.42
C ASN A 345 -7.65 -16.22 13.28
N MET A 346 -6.55 -15.46 13.37
CA MET A 346 -6.48 -14.25 14.19
C MET A 346 -7.47 -13.16 13.74
N ARG A 347 -7.75 -13.06 12.44
CA ARG A 347 -8.73 -12.13 11.86
C ARG A 347 -10.16 -12.70 11.80
N LEU A 348 -10.40 -13.89 12.36
CA LEU A 348 -11.63 -14.67 12.29
C LEU A 348 -11.96 -15.22 10.90
N CYS A 349 -12.36 -14.37 9.95
CA CYS A 349 -12.61 -14.72 8.55
C CYS A 349 -12.68 -13.45 7.67
N SER A 350 -12.59 -13.59 6.34
CA SER A 350 -12.95 -12.49 5.42
C SER A 350 -14.47 -12.27 5.39
N ASN A 351 -14.90 -11.13 4.82
CA ASN A 351 -16.32 -10.81 4.72
C ASN A 351 -17.11 -11.94 4.01
N VAL A 352 -18.12 -12.49 4.69
CA VAL A 352 -18.80 -13.72 4.25
C VAL A 352 -19.73 -13.46 3.08
N LEU A 353 -20.46 -12.34 3.11
CA LEU A 353 -21.44 -11.99 2.09
C LEU A 353 -20.83 -11.96 0.69
N ALA A 354 -19.66 -11.33 0.49
CA ALA A 354 -19.08 -11.26 -0.84
C ALA A 354 -18.34 -12.55 -1.25
N GLN A 355 -18.08 -13.48 -0.34
CA GLN A 355 -17.60 -14.81 -0.74
C GLN A 355 -18.68 -15.61 -1.48
N GLN A 356 -19.96 -15.33 -1.23
CA GLN A 356 -21.09 -16.03 -1.85
C GLN A 356 -21.10 -15.88 -3.38
N VAL A 357 -20.55 -14.78 -3.91
CA VAL A 357 -20.54 -14.52 -5.36
C VAL A 357 -19.34 -15.12 -6.08
N ILE A 358 -18.40 -15.76 -5.37
CA ILE A 358 -17.21 -16.38 -5.99
C ILE A 358 -17.63 -17.48 -6.97
N GLN A 359 -18.56 -18.35 -6.58
CA GLN A 359 -19.00 -19.45 -7.42
C GLN A 359 -19.62 -18.95 -8.72
N THR A 360 -20.52 -17.98 -8.63
CA THR A 360 -21.20 -17.38 -9.79
C THR A 360 -20.24 -16.61 -10.68
N SER A 361 -19.23 -15.96 -10.11
CA SER A 361 -18.21 -15.23 -10.86
C SER A 361 -17.25 -16.16 -11.61
N LEU A 362 -16.87 -17.29 -11.01
CA LEU A 362 -15.95 -18.25 -11.64
C LEU A 362 -16.64 -19.18 -12.62
N GLY A 363 -17.95 -19.41 -12.47
CA GLY A 363 -18.79 -20.15 -13.41
C GLY A 363 -19.48 -19.25 -14.43
N GLY A 364 -20.22 -19.86 -15.36
CA GLY A 364 -21.11 -19.15 -16.28
C GLY A 364 -20.40 -18.35 -17.38
N THR A 365 -21.19 -17.54 -18.09
CA THR A 365 -20.73 -16.68 -19.20
C THR A 365 -19.92 -15.51 -18.68
N GLN A 366 -18.76 -15.26 -19.30
CA GLN A 366 -17.84 -14.23 -18.87
C GLN A 366 -18.10 -12.91 -19.60
N SER A 367 -18.90 -12.02 -18.99
CA SER A 367 -19.26 -10.71 -19.57
C SER A 367 -18.09 -9.75 -19.78
N VAL A 368 -16.92 -10.03 -19.19
CA VAL A 368 -15.72 -9.20 -19.37
C VAL A 368 -15.15 -9.34 -20.79
N ASP A 369 -15.35 -10.50 -21.44
CA ASP A 369 -14.74 -10.82 -22.73
C ASP A 369 -15.16 -9.81 -23.81
N GLU A 370 -16.43 -9.42 -23.84
CA GLU A 370 -16.96 -8.43 -24.80
C GLU A 370 -16.31 -7.05 -24.68
N LEU A 371 -15.81 -6.69 -23.49
CA LEU A 371 -15.14 -5.40 -23.26
C LEU A 371 -13.72 -5.37 -23.84
N LEU A 372 -13.12 -6.54 -24.08
CA LEU A 372 -11.71 -6.74 -24.42
C LEU A 372 -11.49 -7.08 -25.90
N LEU A 373 -12.57 -7.32 -26.65
CA LEU A 373 -12.53 -7.56 -28.10
C LEU A 373 -12.61 -6.25 -28.90
N PRO A 374 -12.22 -6.23 -30.19
CA PRO A 374 -12.43 -5.07 -31.06
C PRO A 374 -13.88 -4.55 -31.03
N GLY A 375 -14.06 -3.25 -30.84
CA GLY A 375 -15.36 -2.61 -30.57
C GLY A 375 -15.78 -2.60 -29.09
N GLY A 376 -15.13 -3.41 -28.25
CA GLY A 376 -15.29 -3.46 -26.81
C GLY A 376 -14.70 -2.23 -26.13
N ARG A 377 -15.35 -1.77 -25.05
CA ARG A 377 -15.01 -0.49 -24.41
C ARG A 377 -13.54 -0.40 -23.98
N ILE A 378 -13.00 -1.42 -23.31
CA ILE A 378 -11.63 -1.39 -22.77
C ILE A 378 -10.61 -1.51 -23.92
N TYR A 379 -10.93 -2.31 -24.94
CA TYR A 379 -10.12 -2.42 -26.15
C TYR A 379 -9.98 -1.06 -26.86
N GLU A 380 -11.10 -0.39 -27.16
CA GLU A 380 -11.09 0.91 -27.84
C GLU A 380 -10.39 2.01 -27.01
N GLN A 381 -10.58 1.99 -25.69
CA GLN A 381 -9.88 2.88 -24.77
C GLN A 381 -8.36 2.68 -24.80
N ARG A 382 -7.91 1.43 -24.84
CA ARG A 382 -6.49 1.08 -24.99
C ARG A 382 -5.94 1.57 -26.33
N GLU A 383 -6.60 1.25 -27.44
CA GLU A 383 -6.15 1.65 -28.78
C GLU A 383 -5.97 3.17 -28.85
N PHE A 384 -6.97 3.90 -28.32
CA PHE A 384 -6.94 5.34 -28.27
C PHE A 384 -5.77 5.87 -27.44
N ILE A 385 -5.64 5.44 -26.18
CA ILE A 385 -4.62 6.03 -25.28
C ILE A 385 -3.20 5.71 -25.74
N TYR A 386 -2.96 4.52 -26.29
CA TYR A 386 -1.66 4.11 -26.81
C TYR A 386 -1.25 5.01 -27.98
N LYS A 387 -2.16 5.22 -28.94
CA LYS A 387 -1.92 6.12 -30.07
C LYS A 387 -1.71 7.56 -29.59
N ALA A 388 -2.61 8.05 -28.74
CA ALA A 388 -2.59 9.42 -28.26
C ALA A 388 -1.29 9.79 -27.54
N MET A 389 -0.74 8.90 -26.70
CA MET A 389 0.52 9.16 -26.00
C MET A 389 1.72 9.14 -26.95
N ASN A 390 1.78 8.21 -27.90
CA ASN A 390 2.88 8.12 -28.86
C ASN A 390 2.87 9.24 -29.94
N GLU A 391 1.78 10.01 -30.05
CA GLU A 391 1.70 11.20 -30.92
C GLU A 391 2.24 12.47 -30.25
N ILE A 392 2.45 12.46 -28.93
CA ILE A 392 2.99 13.62 -28.21
C ILE A 392 4.51 13.60 -28.34
N PRO A 393 5.15 14.69 -28.83
CA PRO A 393 6.61 14.76 -28.88
C PRO A 393 7.25 14.44 -27.53
N GLY A 394 8.36 13.70 -27.52
CA GLY A 394 9.05 13.36 -26.27
C GLY A 394 8.31 12.39 -25.35
N ILE A 395 7.20 11.77 -25.78
CA ILE A 395 6.56 10.65 -25.08
C ILE A 395 6.59 9.40 -25.95
N SER A 396 6.90 8.26 -25.33
CA SER A 396 6.72 6.93 -25.92
C SER A 396 6.02 6.00 -24.94
N ALA A 397 5.34 4.97 -25.42
CA ALA A 397 4.77 3.96 -24.54
C ALA A 397 4.71 2.59 -25.23
N VAL A 398 5.01 1.53 -24.49
CA VAL A 398 4.72 0.15 -24.92
C VAL A 398 3.21 -0.10 -24.86
N LYS A 399 2.67 -0.78 -25.88
CA LYS A 399 1.24 -1.08 -25.93
C LYS A 399 0.88 -2.13 -24.86
N PRO A 400 -0.05 -1.83 -23.94
CA PRO A 400 -0.42 -2.80 -22.91
C PRO A 400 -1.24 -3.94 -23.53
N LYS A 401 -0.90 -5.18 -23.17
CA LYS A 401 -1.58 -6.39 -23.65
C LYS A 401 -2.74 -6.80 -22.74
N ALA A 402 -2.81 -6.19 -21.55
CA ALA A 402 -3.75 -6.55 -20.50
C ALA A 402 -4.02 -5.40 -19.53
N ALA A 403 -4.86 -5.68 -18.53
CA ALA A 403 -5.27 -4.76 -17.48
C ALA A 403 -5.90 -3.47 -18.05
N PHE A 404 -5.70 -2.35 -17.38
CA PHE A 404 -6.24 -1.04 -17.77
C PHE A 404 -5.27 0.11 -17.47
N TYR A 405 -3.98 -0.17 -17.59
CA TYR A 405 -2.88 0.75 -17.32
C TYR A 405 -1.93 0.84 -18.52
N ILE A 406 -1.43 2.04 -18.77
CA ILE A 406 -0.27 2.26 -19.65
C ILE A 406 0.79 3.01 -18.84
N PHE A 407 2.07 2.73 -19.14
CA PHE A 407 3.21 3.30 -18.43
C PHE A 407 4.11 4.06 -19.41
N PRO A 408 3.74 5.28 -19.85
CA PRO A 408 4.53 6.04 -20.79
C PRO A 408 5.86 6.50 -20.21
N LYS A 409 6.86 6.57 -21.09
CA LYS A 409 8.15 7.20 -20.90
C LYS A 409 8.10 8.64 -21.39
N ILE A 410 8.75 9.55 -20.67
CA ILE A 410 8.92 10.95 -21.04
C ILE A 410 10.40 11.31 -21.21
N ASP A 411 10.72 12.05 -22.27
CA ASP A 411 12.07 12.55 -22.53
C ASP A 411 12.41 13.66 -21.54
N THR A 412 13.12 13.26 -20.48
CA THR A 412 13.55 14.15 -19.40
C THR A 412 14.47 15.26 -19.87
N ARG A 413 15.25 15.06 -20.95
CA ARG A 413 16.14 16.09 -21.50
C ARG A 413 15.34 17.13 -22.27
N MET A 414 14.35 16.70 -23.04
CA MET A 414 13.47 17.60 -23.81
C MET A 414 12.70 18.55 -22.89
N TYR A 415 12.24 18.04 -21.73
CA TYR A 415 11.39 18.78 -20.79
C TYR A 415 12.09 19.25 -19.52
N ASN A 416 13.41 19.03 -19.40
CA ASN A 416 14.20 19.36 -18.20
C ASN A 416 13.64 18.73 -16.91
N ILE A 417 13.14 17.48 -16.97
CA ILE A 417 12.53 16.80 -15.81
C ILE A 417 13.64 16.14 -14.97
N HIS A 418 13.69 16.50 -13.69
CA HIS A 418 14.58 15.91 -12.67
C HIS A 418 13.79 15.13 -11.61
N ASP A 419 12.50 15.45 -11.46
CA ASP A 419 11.58 14.87 -10.49
C ASP A 419 10.23 14.57 -11.16
N ASP A 420 9.89 13.30 -11.32
CA ASP A 420 8.63 12.85 -11.92
C ASP A 420 7.40 13.10 -11.04
N GLU A 421 7.54 13.16 -9.71
CA GLU A 421 6.46 13.52 -8.78
C GLU A 421 6.10 15.00 -8.93
N GLN A 422 7.11 15.86 -9.00
CA GLN A 422 6.91 17.29 -9.25
C GLN A 422 6.29 17.53 -10.63
N PHE A 423 6.70 16.78 -11.66
CA PHE A 423 6.06 16.83 -12.98
C PHE A 423 4.57 16.48 -12.91
N VAL A 424 4.21 15.38 -12.23
CA VAL A 424 2.81 14.97 -12.06
C VAL A 424 2.03 15.99 -11.22
N LEU A 425 2.64 16.59 -10.20
CA LEU A 425 2.04 17.63 -9.37
C LEU A 425 1.75 18.91 -10.15
N ASP A 426 2.69 19.36 -10.99
CA ASP A 426 2.53 20.54 -11.84
C ASP A 426 1.43 20.31 -12.88
N PHE A 427 1.43 19.13 -13.49
CA PHE A 427 0.40 18.73 -14.44
C PHE A 427 -0.99 18.70 -13.78
N LEU A 428 -1.09 18.16 -12.56
CA LEU A 428 -2.32 18.18 -11.76
C LEU A 428 -2.78 19.62 -11.51
N LYS A 429 -1.90 20.50 -11.02
CA LYS A 429 -2.24 21.89 -10.69
C LYS A 429 -2.72 22.66 -11.90
N GLN A 430 -2.06 22.51 -13.05
CA GLN A 430 -2.39 23.25 -14.27
C GLN A 430 -3.60 22.66 -14.99
N GLU A 431 -3.58 21.35 -15.27
CA GLU A 431 -4.53 20.71 -16.18
C GLU A 431 -5.66 19.97 -15.47
N LYS A 432 -5.63 19.87 -14.14
CA LYS A 432 -6.64 19.20 -13.30
C LYS A 432 -6.77 17.72 -13.66
N VAL A 433 -5.65 17.08 -14.01
CA VAL A 433 -5.58 15.63 -14.25
C VAL A 433 -4.61 15.01 -13.26
N MET A 434 -5.08 13.99 -12.54
CA MET A 434 -4.27 13.26 -11.58
C MET A 434 -3.69 12.00 -12.21
N LEU A 435 -2.36 11.93 -12.29
CA LEU A 435 -1.59 10.75 -12.71
C LEU A 435 -0.87 10.13 -11.50
N VAL A 436 -0.04 9.11 -11.73
CA VAL A 436 0.93 8.61 -10.73
C VAL A 436 2.31 8.63 -11.37
N HIS A 437 3.30 9.18 -10.68
CA HIS A 437 4.69 9.24 -11.16
C HIS A 437 5.35 7.85 -11.12
N GLY A 438 6.38 7.64 -11.93
CA GLY A 438 7.05 6.35 -12.13
C GLY A 438 7.75 5.81 -10.89
N ARG A 439 8.47 6.67 -10.15
CA ARG A 439 9.13 6.32 -8.88
C ARG A 439 8.14 5.82 -7.82
N GLY A 440 6.86 6.20 -7.93
CA GLY A 440 5.78 5.65 -7.09
C GLY A 440 5.51 4.16 -7.32
N PHE A 441 6.11 3.56 -8.34
CA PHE A 441 6.16 2.11 -8.66
C PHE A 441 7.57 1.54 -8.50
N ASN A 442 8.40 2.18 -7.67
CA ASN A 442 9.81 1.83 -7.46
C ASN A 442 10.66 1.83 -8.74
N TRP A 443 10.20 2.53 -9.79
CA TRP A 443 11.01 2.75 -10.99
C TRP A 443 12.20 3.65 -10.64
N LYS A 444 13.39 3.32 -11.14
CA LYS A 444 14.65 3.98 -10.72
C LYS A 444 14.87 5.37 -11.33
N ASP A 445 14.30 5.64 -12.50
CA ASP A 445 14.54 6.85 -13.27
C ASP A 445 13.30 7.78 -13.23
N PRO A 446 13.44 9.12 -13.20
CA PRO A 446 12.31 10.06 -13.16
C PRO A 446 11.72 10.30 -14.57
N ASP A 447 11.57 9.24 -15.35
CA ASP A 447 11.23 9.30 -16.78
C ASP A 447 9.95 8.56 -17.14
N HIS A 448 9.14 8.14 -16.15
CA HIS A 448 7.88 7.44 -16.38
C HIS A 448 6.73 7.97 -15.52
N PHE A 449 5.51 7.66 -15.94
CA PHE A 449 4.29 7.85 -15.15
C PHE A 449 3.24 6.82 -15.59
N ARG A 450 2.21 6.58 -14.76
CA ARG A 450 1.11 5.66 -15.07
C ARG A 450 -0.17 6.42 -15.39
N ILE A 451 -0.86 6.00 -16.45
CA ILE A 451 -2.22 6.39 -16.77
C ILE A 451 -3.15 5.18 -16.66
N VAL A 452 -4.30 5.36 -16.00
CA VAL A 452 -5.46 4.47 -16.11
C VAL A 452 -6.31 4.90 -17.31
N TYR A 453 -6.57 4.00 -18.26
CA TYR A 453 -7.34 4.30 -19.47
C TYR A 453 -8.81 3.85 -19.42
N MET A 454 -9.37 3.62 -18.23
CA MET A 454 -10.80 3.34 -18.06
C MET A 454 -11.80 4.48 -18.37
N PRO A 455 -11.45 5.79 -18.36
CA PRO A 455 -12.38 6.85 -18.79
C PRO A 455 -12.89 6.65 -20.21
N ARG A 456 -14.05 7.21 -20.55
CA ARG A 456 -14.60 7.12 -21.91
C ARG A 456 -13.64 7.78 -22.93
N VAL A 457 -13.71 7.38 -24.19
CA VAL A 457 -12.76 7.84 -25.23
C VAL A 457 -12.79 9.37 -25.40
N ASP A 458 -13.95 10.01 -25.24
CA ASP A 458 -14.10 11.47 -25.22
C ASP A 458 -13.42 12.14 -24.02
N GLU A 459 -13.40 11.49 -22.85
CA GLU A 459 -12.61 11.94 -21.69
C GLU A 459 -11.11 11.69 -21.92
N LEU A 460 -10.73 10.58 -22.57
CA LEU A 460 -9.34 10.31 -22.94
C LEU A 460 -8.82 11.29 -24.01
N ALA A 461 -9.67 11.76 -24.93
CA ALA A 461 -9.26 12.78 -25.90
C ALA A 461 -8.78 14.08 -25.22
N GLN A 462 -9.38 14.41 -24.07
CA GLN A 462 -8.94 15.55 -23.27
C GLN A 462 -7.53 15.35 -22.70
N ILE A 463 -7.10 14.12 -22.40
CA ILE A 463 -5.75 13.89 -21.86
C ILE A 463 -4.67 14.22 -22.88
N GLN A 464 -4.86 13.85 -24.14
CA GLN A 464 -3.91 14.13 -25.21
C GLN A 464 -3.74 15.64 -25.40
N GLU A 465 -4.85 16.37 -25.49
CA GLU A 465 -4.86 17.82 -25.67
C GLU A 465 -4.20 18.53 -24.47
N LYS A 466 -4.58 18.16 -23.24
CA LYS A 466 -4.04 18.73 -22.00
C LYS A 466 -2.55 18.48 -21.84
N MET A 467 -2.10 17.26 -22.07
CA MET A 467 -0.69 16.88 -21.99
C MET A 467 0.14 17.62 -23.05
N THR A 468 -0.34 17.67 -24.30
CA THR A 468 0.34 18.40 -25.39
C THR A 468 0.46 19.89 -25.07
N ARG A 469 -0.62 20.52 -24.60
CA ARG A 469 -0.63 21.93 -24.20
C ARG A 469 0.34 22.19 -23.04
N PHE A 470 0.31 21.36 -22.00
CA PHE A 470 1.21 21.47 -20.85
C PHE A 470 2.67 21.37 -21.29
N LEU A 471 3.03 20.28 -21.98
CA LEU A 471 4.41 20.00 -22.39
C LEU A 471 4.97 21.00 -23.41
N SER A 472 4.13 21.64 -24.22
CA SER A 472 4.57 22.69 -25.15
C SER A 472 5.27 23.87 -24.46
N LYS A 473 4.98 24.09 -23.18
CA LYS A 473 5.53 25.18 -22.36
C LYS A 473 6.27 24.69 -21.12
N TYR A 474 6.16 23.42 -20.77
CA TYR A 474 6.72 22.90 -19.54
C TYR A 474 8.23 22.73 -19.65
N ARG A 475 8.93 23.33 -18.70
CA ARG A 475 10.30 23.01 -18.32
C ARG A 475 10.30 23.01 -16.80
N GLN A 476 10.67 21.89 -16.19
CA GLN A 476 10.68 21.79 -14.73
C GLN A 476 11.76 22.66 -14.11
#